data_AF-A0A815TV40-F1
#
_entry.id   AF-A0A815TV40-F1
#
_cell.length_a   1.000
_cell.length_b   1.000
_cell.length_c   1.000
_cell.angle_alpha   90.00
_cell.angle_beta   90.00
_cell.angle_gamma   90.00
#
_symmetry.space_group_name_H-M   'P 1'
#
loop_
_entity.id
_entity.type
_entity.pdbx_description
1 polymer ?
#
loop_
_entity_poly.entity_id
_entity_poly.type
_entity_poly.pdbx_seq_one_letter_code
_entity_poly.pdbx_strand_id
1 'polypeptide(L)' 'AYDYVSRFEPKSKKDLNELFGFCNGPSTQSIISGVSPEGVDFLDHLLLFDPRQRPTAKQALGKLS' A
#
# COMPACT_ATOMS: atom_id res chain seq x y z
N ALA A 1 -17.89 42.86 4.47
CA ALA A 1 -16.80 42.16 3.75
C ALA A 1 -17.20 40.70 3.66
N TYR A 2 -17.49 40.20 2.45
CA TYR A 2 -17.95 38.83 2.26
C TYR A 2 -16.72 37.90 2.26
N ASP A 3 -16.77 36.95 3.17
CA ASP A 3 -15.73 35.96 3.44
C ASP A 3 -15.67 34.96 2.28
N TYR A 4 -14.74 35.18 1.34
CA TYR A 4 -14.52 34.25 0.23
C TYR A 4 -13.64 33.09 0.72
N VAL A 5 -14.27 32.14 1.41
CA VAL A 5 -13.70 30.78 1.46
C VAL A 5 -13.85 30.22 0.04
N SER A 6 -12.77 30.25 -0.73
CA SER A 6 -12.71 29.59 -2.04
C SER A 6 -13.15 28.15 -1.86
N ARG A 7 -14.29 27.78 -2.45
CA ARG A 7 -14.71 26.38 -2.54
C ARG A 7 -13.56 25.64 -3.21
N PHE A 8 -12.96 24.72 -2.47
CA PHE A 8 -11.99 23.79 -3.02
C PHE A 8 -12.75 22.98 -4.07
N GLU A 9 -12.62 23.33 -5.35
CA GLU A 9 -13.12 22.46 -6.41
C GLU A 9 -12.22 21.22 -6.42
N PRO A 10 -12.73 20.04 -6.05
CA PRO A 10 -11.91 18.84 -6.05
C PRO A 10 -11.55 18.57 -7.51
N LYS A 11 -10.32 18.92 -7.89
CA LYS A 11 -9.80 18.64 -9.23
C LYS A 11 -10.00 17.15 -9.49
N SER A 12 -10.86 16.86 -10.47
CA SER A 12 -11.13 15.54 -11.07
C SER A 12 -10.04 14.56 -10.71
N LYS A 13 -10.35 13.57 -9.83
CA LYS A 13 -9.45 12.55 -9.28
C LYS A 13 -8.12 12.55 -10.01
N LYS A 14 -7.23 13.50 -9.68
CA LYS A 14 -5.88 13.47 -10.21
C LYS A 14 -5.36 12.12 -9.79
N ASP A 15 -4.91 11.35 -10.77
CA ASP A 15 -4.56 9.96 -10.57
C ASP A 15 -3.73 9.87 -9.30
N LEU A 16 -4.30 9.30 -8.24
CA LEU A 16 -3.65 9.32 -6.93
C LEU A 16 -2.30 8.57 -7.04
N ASN A 17 -2.16 7.72 -8.06
CA ASN A 17 -0.91 7.08 -8.44
C ASN A 17 0.14 8.07 -8.96
N GLU A 18 -0.25 9.13 -9.69
CA GLU A 18 0.66 10.23 -10.07
C GLU A 18 1.01 11.10 -8.85
N LEU A 19 0.07 11.30 -7.93
CA LEU A 19 0.24 12.20 -6.78
C LEU A 19 1.11 11.58 -5.67
N PHE A 20 0.92 10.29 -5.39
CA PHE A 20 1.68 9.56 -4.37
C PHE A 20 2.84 8.73 -4.93
N GLY A 21 2.98 8.71 -6.26
CA GLY A 21 3.94 7.87 -6.96
C GLY A 21 3.56 6.39 -6.90
N PHE A 22 4.11 5.60 -7.81
CA PHE A 22 4.15 4.15 -7.62
C PHE A 22 4.89 3.87 -6.31
N CYS A 23 4.32 3.04 -5.45
CA CYS A 23 5.01 2.50 -4.29
C CYS A 23 6.12 1.54 -4.74
N ASN A 24 7.14 2.03 -5.44
CA ASN A 24 8.45 1.40 -5.56
C ASN A 24 9.23 1.71 -4.26
N GLY A 25 8.57 1.44 -3.13
CA GLY A 25 9.19 1.52 -1.83
C GLY A 25 10.29 0.47 -1.73
N PRO A 26 11.28 0.68 -0.83
CA PRO A 26 12.33 -0.31 -0.67
C PRO A 26 11.69 -1.63 -0.19
N SER A 27 12.24 -2.78 -0.61
CA SER A 27 11.66 -4.08 -0.26
C SER A 27 11.49 -4.21 1.25
N THR A 28 10.52 -4.98 1.73
CA THR A 28 10.30 -5.16 3.18
C THR A 28 11.55 -5.68 3.90
N GLN A 29 12.45 -6.36 3.18
CA GLN A 29 13.77 -6.77 3.64
C GLN A 29 14.65 -5.62 4.14
N SER A 30 14.51 -4.43 3.56
CA SER A 30 15.27 -3.24 3.95
C SER A 30 14.73 -2.56 5.22
N ILE A 31 13.47 -2.84 5.58
CA ILE A 31 12.74 -2.19 6.67
C ILE A 31 12.78 -3.05 7.94
N ILE A 32 12.79 -4.37 7.79
CA ILE A 32 12.60 -5.32 8.88
C ILE A 32 13.82 -6.22 9.02
N SER A 33 14.54 -6.11 10.14
CA SER A 33 15.64 -7.01 10.50
C SER A 33 15.14 -8.18 11.36
N GLY A 34 15.69 -9.38 11.16
CA GLY A 34 15.43 -10.54 12.04
C GLY A 34 14.24 -11.42 11.61
N VAL A 35 13.72 -11.22 10.41
CA VAL A 35 12.72 -12.09 9.77
C VAL A 35 13.43 -12.98 8.75
N SER A 36 13.00 -14.23 8.61
CA SER A 36 13.55 -15.12 7.59
C SER A 36 13.18 -14.62 6.18
N PRO A 37 13.95 -14.97 5.13
CA PRO A 37 13.62 -14.60 3.76
C PRO A 37 12.18 -14.95 3.36
N GLU A 38 11.69 -16.10 3.79
CA GLU A 38 10.33 -16.58 3.51
C GLU A 38 9.27 -15.70 4.19
N GLY A 39 9.58 -15.19 5.39
CA GLY A 39 8.71 -14.25 6.11
C GLY A 39 8.65 -12.88 5.43
N VAL A 40 9.77 -12.42 4.86
CA VAL A 40 9.83 -11.18 4.07
C VAL A 40 9.00 -11.32 2.80
N ASP A 41 9.17 -12.40 2.05
CA ASP A 41 8.38 -12.69 0.84
C ASP A 41 6.87 -12.77 1.14
N PHE A 42 6.52 -13.37 2.28
CA PHE A 42 5.14 -13.43 2.73
C PHE A 42 4.57 -12.04 3.07
N LEU A 43 5.36 -11.16 3.69
CA LEU A 43 4.96 -9.78 3.98
C LEU A 43 4.77 -8.96 2.72
N ASP A 44 5.62 -9.12 1.70
CA ASP A 44 5.46 -8.44 0.41
C ASP A 44 4.12 -8.80 -0.26
N HIS A 45 3.65 -10.04 -0.11
CA HIS A 45 2.33 -10.45 -0.59
C HIS A 45 1.17 -9.91 0.25
N LEU A 46 1.36 -9.69 1.55
CA LEU A 46 0.33 -9.14 2.45
C LEU A 46 0.18 -7.63 2.33
N LEU A 47 1.27 -6.91 2.02
CA LEU A 47 1.33 -5.46 2.03
C LEU A 47 1.20 -4.84 0.63
N LEU A 48 0.58 -5.57 -0.30
CA LEU A 48 0.28 -5.05 -1.64
C LEU A 48 -0.66 -3.85 -1.58
N PHE A 49 -0.34 -2.84 -2.38
CA PHE A 49 -1.13 -1.63 -2.49
C PHE A 49 -2.58 -1.92 -2.91
N ASP A 50 -2.77 -2.73 -3.96
CA ASP A 50 -4.11 -3.13 -4.41
C ASP A 50 -4.72 -4.16 -3.44
N PRO A 51 -5.81 -3.84 -2.72
CA PRO A 51 -6.47 -4.78 -1.81
C PRO A 51 -6.99 -6.05 -2.48
N ARG A 52 -7.27 -6.02 -3.78
CA ARG A 52 -7.79 -7.18 -4.51
C ARG A 52 -6.70 -8.21 -4.81
N GLN A 53 -5.44 -7.78 -4.79
CA GLN A 53 -4.28 -8.65 -4.98
C GLN A 53 -3.77 -9.24 -3.65
N ARG A 54 -4.20 -8.69 -2.52
CA ARG A 54 -3.84 -9.20 -1.19
C ARG A 54 -4.53 -10.53 -0.91
N PRO A 55 -3.83 -11.52 -0.33
CA PRO A 55 -4.45 -12.77 0.07
C PRO A 55 -5.41 -12.54 1.25
N THR A 56 -6.48 -13.33 1.29
CA THR A 56 -7.34 -13.41 2.48
C THR A 56 -6.61 -14.05 3.65
N ALA A 57 -7.08 -13.81 4.88
CA ALA A 57 -6.51 -14.44 6.08
C ALA A 57 -6.45 -15.98 5.98
N LYS A 58 -7.48 -16.60 5.39
CA LYS A 58 -7.50 -18.06 5.17
C LYS A 58 -6.40 -18.52 4.20
N GLN A 59 -6.20 -17.80 3.10
CA GLN A 59 -5.14 -18.11 2.13
C GLN A 59 -3.75 -17.88 2.73
N ALA A 60 -3.60 -16.85 3.56
CA ALA A 60 -2.36 -16.53 4.24
C ALA A 60 -1.96 -17.64 5.23
N LEU A 61 -2.90 -18.15 6.03
CA LEU A 61 -2.67 -19.27 6.95
C LEU A 61 -2.31 -20.57 6.23
N GLY A 62 -2.88 -20.81 5.05
CA GLY A 62 -2.53 -21.99 4.23
C GLY A 62 -1.12 -21.98 3.65
N LYS A 63 -0.43 -20.82 3.65
CA LYS A 63 0.99 -20.71 3.26
C LYS A 63 1.96 -20.96 4.41
N LEU A 64 1.46 -21.06 5.64
CA LEU A 64 2.24 -21.25 6.87
C LEU A 64 2.22 -22.70 7.38
N SER A 65 1.43 -23.59 6.75
CA SER A 65 1.36 -25.03 7.07
C SER A 65 2.22 -25.84 6.14
#